data_AF-A0A238KPJ6-F1
#
_entry.id   AF-A0A238KPJ6-F1
#
_cell.length_a   1.000
_cell.length_b   1.000
_cell.length_c   1.000
_cell.angle_alpha   90.00
_cell.angle_beta   90.00
_cell.angle_gamma   90.00
#
_symmetry.space_group_name_H-M   'P 1'
#
loop_
_entity.id
_entity.type
_entity.pdbx_description
1 polymer ?
#
loop_
_entity_poly.entity_id
_entity_poly.type
_entity_poly.pdbx_seq_one_letter_code
_entity_poly.pdbx_strand_id
1 'polypeptide(L)'
;MFIGLDLGTSSLKAILVNEKQAVLAVHLVSLTVQRRHDGWSEQDPKAWCDGVVQALKALSAQVDCSGLKGIGLAGHMHGATLIGVDDRVLRPCLLWNDTRSHAEAAHMDSDPQFRAVTGNIVFPGFTAPKVEWIRKNEPDVFSKIAKVLLPKDYLRLFLTGEHTSEMSDAAGTAWFDTGRGIGQMSYFQRAN
;
A
#
# COMPACT_ATOMS: atom_id res chain seq x y z
N MET A 1 -24.65 9.40 -2.97
CA MET A 1 -23.43 9.63 -3.77
C MET A 1 -22.31 8.76 -3.25
N PHE A 2 -21.27 8.52 -4.06
CA PHE A 2 -20.10 7.71 -3.68
C PHE A 2 -18.82 8.40 -4.15
N ILE A 3 -17.73 8.25 -3.40
CA ILE A 3 -16.40 8.70 -3.81
C ILE A 3 -15.52 7.50 -4.13
N GLY A 4 -14.75 7.58 -5.22
CA GLY A 4 -13.63 6.68 -5.47
C GLY A 4 -12.31 7.44 -5.29
N LEU A 5 -11.42 6.90 -4.46
CA LEU A 5 -10.04 7.40 -4.30
C LEU A 5 -9.09 6.38 -4.90
N ASP A 6 -8.29 6.81 -5.88
CA ASP A 6 -7.25 6.01 -6.52
C ASP A 6 -5.88 6.60 -6.18
N LEU A 7 -5.14 5.91 -5.31
CA LEU A 7 -3.77 6.27 -4.94
C LEU A 7 -2.79 5.72 -5.97
N GLY A 8 -2.62 6.43 -7.09
CA GLY A 8 -1.57 6.14 -8.05
C GLY A 8 -0.18 6.52 -7.52
N THR A 9 0.87 6.17 -8.26
CA THR A 9 2.25 6.53 -7.87
C THR A 9 2.57 8.01 -8.11
N SER A 10 2.08 8.59 -9.20
CA SER A 10 2.34 10.00 -9.58
C SER A 10 1.25 10.97 -9.13
N SER A 11 0.09 10.46 -8.72
CA SER A 11 -1.04 11.29 -8.30
C SER A 11 -2.07 10.48 -7.53
N LEU A 12 -2.80 11.16 -6.65
CA LEU A 12 -4.06 10.69 -6.11
C LEU A 12 -5.22 11.27 -6.92
N LYS A 13 -6.09 10.41 -7.45
CA LYS A 13 -7.31 10.83 -8.16
C LYS A 13 -8.53 10.55 -7.30
N ALA A 14 -9.38 11.56 -7.14
CA ALA A 14 -10.68 11.43 -6.50
C ALA A 14 -11.79 11.66 -7.52
N ILE A 15 -12.79 10.80 -7.52
CA ILE A 15 -14.01 10.95 -8.33
C ILE A 15 -15.23 10.94 -7.41
N LEU A 16 -16.21 11.80 -7.67
CA LEU A 16 -17.53 11.75 -7.05
C LEU A 16 -18.54 11.25 -8.07
N VAL A 17 -19.35 10.25 -7.71
CA VAL A 17 -20.38 9.68 -8.58
C VAL A 17 -21.75 9.67 -7.92
N ASN A 18 -22.81 9.77 -8.73
CA ASN A 18 -24.19 9.60 -8.27
C ASN A 18 -24.62 8.12 -8.28
N GLU A 19 -25.88 7.86 -7.92
CA GLU A 19 -26.43 6.49 -7.84
C GLU A 19 -26.56 5.80 -9.21
N LYS A 20 -26.57 6.58 -10.30
CA LYS A 20 -26.55 6.09 -11.67
C LYS A 20 -25.13 5.97 -12.23
N GLN A 21 -24.11 6.03 -11.36
CA GLN A 21 -22.67 5.99 -11.69
C GLN A 21 -22.19 7.13 -12.61
N ALA A 22 -22.97 8.21 -12.73
CA ALA A 22 -22.52 9.39 -13.47
C ALA A 22 -21.49 10.17 -12.63
N VAL A 23 -20.37 10.55 -13.25
CA VAL A 23 -19.32 11.37 -12.62
C VAL A 23 -19.81 12.80 -12.47
N LEU A 24 -19.84 13.27 -11.23
CA LEU A 24 -20.26 14.62 -10.86
C LEU A 24 -19.08 15.58 -10.73
N ALA A 25 -17.94 15.08 -10.25
CA ALA A 25 -16.71 15.86 -10.08
C ALA A 25 -15.49 14.95 -10.08
N VAL A 26 -14.34 15.52 -10.47
CA VAL A 26 -13.03 14.85 -10.47
C VAL A 26 -11.99 15.83 -9.93
N HIS A 27 -11.05 15.33 -9.12
CA HIS A 27 -9.89 16.09 -8.71
C HIS A 27 -8.64 15.20 -8.72
N LEU A 28 -7.49 15.79 -9.06
CA LEU A 28 -6.19 15.11 -9.04
C LEU A 28 -5.22 15.91 -8.17
N VAL A 29 -4.49 15.21 -7.32
CA VAL A 29 -3.39 15.78 -6.53
C VAL A 29 -2.10 15.08 -6.94
N SER A 30 -1.13 15.84 -7.44
CA SER A 30 0.17 15.29 -7.83
C SER A 30 0.96 14.80 -6.62
N LEU A 31 1.66 13.68 -6.80
CA LEU A 31 2.56 13.07 -5.82
C LEU A 31 3.97 12.97 -6.42
N THR A 32 4.99 13.10 -5.58
CA THR A 32 6.39 12.98 -5.99
C THR A 32 6.98 11.67 -5.51
N VAL A 33 8.01 11.16 -6.19
CA VAL A 33 8.72 9.94 -5.82
C VAL A 33 10.17 10.29 -5.51
N GLN A 34 10.65 9.84 -4.36
CA GLN A 34 12.04 10.00 -3.93
C GLN A 34 12.89 8.86 -4.49
N ARG A 35 14.05 9.18 -5.08
CA ARG A 35 15.02 8.23 -5.64
C ARG A 35 16.41 8.55 -5.12
N ARG A 36 16.68 8.14 -3.88
CA ARG A 36 17.92 8.49 -3.16
C ARG A 36 19.14 7.73 -3.67
N HIS A 37 18.91 6.52 -4.17
CA HIS A 37 19.93 5.65 -4.77
C HIS A 37 19.37 5.02 -6.04
N ASP A 38 20.25 4.45 -6.86
CA ASP A 38 19.83 3.67 -8.03
C ASP A 38 18.97 2.48 -7.61
N GLY A 39 17.91 2.21 -8.37
CA GLY A 39 16.90 1.20 -8.05
C GLY A 39 15.97 1.51 -6.88
N TRP A 40 16.18 2.61 -6.14
CA TRP A 40 15.33 2.98 -5.00
C TRP A 40 14.15 3.86 -5.45
N SER A 41 12.96 3.56 -4.94
CA SER A 41 11.73 4.30 -5.23
C SER A 41 10.87 4.37 -3.98
N GLU A 42 10.73 5.57 -3.43
CA GLU A 42 10.10 5.80 -2.13
C GLU A 42 9.08 6.94 -2.14
N GLN A 43 8.06 6.84 -1.29
CA GLN A 43 7.17 7.97 -0.96
C GLN A 43 6.97 8.10 0.53
N ASP A 44 6.80 9.34 0.99
CA ASP A 44 6.30 9.62 2.34
C ASP A 44 4.77 9.38 2.36
N PRO A 45 4.27 8.42 3.16
CA PRO A 45 2.84 8.18 3.27
C PRO A 45 2.03 9.38 3.75
N LYS A 46 2.65 10.36 4.43
CA LYS A 46 1.98 11.62 4.80
C LYS A 46 1.48 12.37 3.56
N ALA A 47 2.24 12.34 2.46
CA ALA A 47 1.84 13.00 1.22
C ALA A 47 0.53 12.43 0.65
N TRP A 48 0.27 11.14 0.87
CA TRP A 48 -0.99 10.50 0.46
C TRP A 48 -2.16 11.01 1.32
N CYS A 49 -1.99 11.08 2.64
CA CYS A 49 -3.00 11.61 3.57
C CYS A 49 -3.35 13.07 3.25
N ASP A 50 -2.33 13.90 3.06
CA ASP A 50 -2.50 15.31 2.69
C ASP A 50 -3.24 15.42 1.35
N GLY A 51 -2.88 14.56 0.38
CA GLY A 51 -3.52 14.49 -0.93
C GLY A 51 -4.99 14.08 -0.87
N VAL A 52 -5.36 13.13 0.00
CA VAL A 52 -6.77 12.79 0.25
C VAL A 52 -7.53 13.99 0.80
N VAL A 53 -7.00 14.66 1.82
CA VAL A 53 -7.66 15.84 2.42
C VAL A 53 -7.85 16.94 1.39
N GLN A 54 -6.85 17.22 0.56
CA GLN A 54 -6.94 18.19 -0.54
C GLN A 54 -8.01 17.79 -1.55
N ALA A 55 -8.02 16.53 -1.99
CA ALA A 55 -8.96 16.07 -3.00
C ALA A 55 -10.41 16.11 -2.50
N LEU A 56 -10.66 15.68 -1.26
CA LEU A 56 -12.00 15.70 -0.67
C LEU A 56 -12.53 17.14 -0.53
N LYS A 57 -11.70 18.09 -0.07
CA LYS A 57 -12.05 19.51 -0.01
C LYS A 57 -12.42 20.06 -1.39
N ALA A 58 -11.62 19.72 -2.41
CA ALA A 58 -11.86 20.17 -3.78
C ALA A 58 -13.15 19.61 -4.39
N LEU A 59 -13.52 18.35 -4.06
CA LEU A 59 -14.79 17.77 -4.48
C LEU A 59 -15.97 18.46 -3.77
N SER A 60 -15.89 18.66 -2.45
CA SER A 60 -16.97 19.30 -1.68
C SER A 60 -17.21 20.76 -2.05
N ALA A 61 -16.21 21.44 -2.62
CA ALA A 61 -16.35 22.80 -3.12
C ALA A 61 -17.11 22.88 -4.46
N GLN A 62 -17.19 21.77 -5.20
CA GLN A 62 -17.85 21.69 -6.51
C GLN A 62 -19.27 21.13 -6.42
N VAL A 63 -19.49 20.16 -5.52
CA VAL A 63 -20.75 19.45 -5.38
C VAL A 63 -21.04 19.25 -3.90
N ASP A 64 -22.30 19.46 -3.49
CA ASP A 64 -22.72 19.14 -2.13
C ASP A 64 -22.54 17.64 -1.85
N CYS A 65 -21.68 17.32 -0.88
CA CYS A 65 -21.37 15.95 -0.48
C CYS A 65 -22.17 15.48 0.75
N SER A 66 -23.18 16.24 1.22
CA SER A 66 -24.01 15.88 2.38
C SER A 66 -24.69 14.51 2.25
N GLY A 67 -25.01 14.10 1.02
CA GLY A 67 -25.60 12.79 0.69
C GLY A 67 -24.59 11.68 0.33
N LEU A 68 -23.33 11.79 0.77
CA LEU A 68 -22.32 10.75 0.56
C LEU A 68 -22.66 9.49 1.36
N LYS A 69 -22.68 8.33 0.68
CA LYS A 69 -23.03 7.03 1.26
C LYS A 69 -21.83 6.11 1.46
N GLY A 70 -20.71 6.38 0.80
CA GLY A 70 -19.52 5.54 0.92
C GLY A 70 -18.33 6.05 0.12
N ILE A 71 -17.15 5.54 0.48
CA ILE A 71 -15.87 5.79 -0.18
C ILE A 71 -15.26 4.43 -0.56
N GLY A 72 -14.93 4.28 -1.84
CA GLY A 72 -14.14 3.16 -2.36
C GLY A 72 -12.67 3.57 -2.49
N LEU A 73 -11.77 2.63 -2.22
CA LEU A 73 -10.32 2.85 -2.31
C LEU A 73 -9.70 1.90 -3.34
N ALA A 74 -8.82 2.45 -4.17
CA ALA A 74 -7.86 1.76 -5.01
C ALA A 74 -6.47 2.37 -4.76
N GLY A 75 -5.40 1.65 -5.09
CA GLY A 75 -4.06 2.20 -4.96
C GLY A 75 -3.00 1.36 -5.63
N HIS A 76 -1.82 1.93 -5.81
CA HIS A 76 -0.69 1.22 -6.35
C HIS A 76 -0.31 0.05 -5.42
N MET A 77 -0.12 -1.12 -6.03
CA MET A 77 0.09 -2.36 -5.29
C MET A 77 1.48 -2.42 -4.64
N HIS A 78 1.72 -3.50 -3.88
CA HIS A 78 3.03 -4.00 -3.44
C HIS A 78 3.89 -3.09 -2.53
N GLY A 79 3.47 -1.85 -2.30
CA GLY A 79 4.20 -0.91 -1.45
C GLY A 79 4.34 -1.44 -0.02
N ALA A 80 5.55 -1.34 0.55
CA ALA A 80 5.78 -1.74 1.95
C ALA A 80 5.75 -0.51 2.86
N THR A 81 4.59 -0.24 3.47
CA THR A 81 4.45 0.81 4.49
C THR A 81 4.65 0.20 5.86
N LEU A 82 5.72 0.60 6.56
CA LEU A 82 6.12 0.01 7.83
C LEU A 82 5.58 0.85 8.99
N ILE A 83 4.78 0.24 9.84
CA ILE A 83 3.99 0.92 10.85
C ILE A 83 4.40 0.46 12.26
N GLY A 84 4.66 1.43 13.14
CA GLY A 84 4.96 1.20 14.55
C GLY A 84 3.74 0.86 15.39
N VAL A 85 3.97 0.57 16.67
CA VAL A 85 2.89 0.23 17.63
C VAL A 85 1.89 1.38 17.85
N ASP A 86 2.33 2.62 17.61
CA ASP A 86 1.55 3.85 17.70
C ASP A 86 0.94 4.28 16.36
N ASP A 87 0.86 3.35 15.41
CA ASP A 87 0.38 3.56 14.04
C ASP A 87 1.15 4.63 13.24
N ARG A 88 2.35 5.01 13.69
CA ARG A 88 3.22 5.93 12.95
C ARG A 88 4.08 5.20 11.93
N VAL A 89 4.33 5.89 10.83
CA VAL A 89 5.24 5.44 9.77
C VAL A 89 6.69 5.46 10.28
N LEU A 90 7.40 4.35 10.10
CA LEU A 90 8.79 4.19 10.57
C LEU A 90 9.84 4.70 9.56
N ARG A 91 9.49 4.71 8.26
CA ARG A 91 10.32 5.15 7.13
C ARG A 91 9.43 5.39 5.90
N PRO A 92 9.92 6.08 4.85
CA PRO A 92 9.19 6.16 3.57
C PRO A 92 8.76 4.77 3.06
N CYS A 93 7.59 4.67 2.42
CA CYS A 93 7.14 3.42 1.82
C CYS A 93 8.07 3.01 0.66
N LEU A 94 8.47 1.74 0.60
CA LEU A 94 9.20 1.17 -0.53
C LEU A 94 8.20 0.77 -1.62
N LEU A 95 8.19 1.49 -2.74
CA LEU A 95 7.17 1.37 -3.79
C LEU A 95 7.33 0.13 -4.67
N TRP A 96 6.31 -0.21 -5.46
CA TRP A 96 6.29 -1.39 -6.33
C TRP A 96 7.43 -1.44 -7.37
N ASN A 97 7.93 -0.28 -7.78
CA ASN A 97 9.03 -0.13 -8.75
C ASN A 97 10.40 0.05 -8.07
N ASP A 98 10.49 -0.25 -6.77
CA ASP A 98 11.77 -0.37 -6.06
C ASP A 98 12.40 -1.75 -6.31
N THR A 99 13.70 -1.76 -6.62
CA THR A 99 14.44 -2.98 -6.97
C THR A 99 15.54 -3.34 -5.96
N ARG A 100 15.61 -2.64 -4.82
CA ARG A 100 16.73 -2.81 -3.86
C ARG A 100 16.80 -4.21 -3.25
N SER A 101 15.68 -4.90 -3.16
CA SER A 101 15.49 -6.22 -2.55
C SER A 101 15.66 -7.38 -3.55
N HIS A 102 16.38 -7.17 -4.66
CA HIS A 102 16.56 -8.19 -5.71
C HIS A 102 17.24 -9.47 -5.18
N ALA A 103 18.19 -9.35 -4.25
CA ALA A 103 18.85 -10.51 -3.64
C ALA A 103 17.88 -11.30 -2.75
N GLU A 104 17.07 -10.62 -1.94
CA GLU A 104 16.03 -11.22 -1.11
C GLU A 104 14.94 -11.89 -1.94
N ALA A 105 14.50 -11.23 -3.01
CA ALA A 105 13.52 -11.75 -3.94
C ALA A 105 14.01 -13.02 -4.63
N ALA A 106 15.25 -13.03 -5.14
CA ALA A 106 15.85 -14.22 -5.75
C ALA A 106 15.98 -15.38 -4.76
N HIS A 107 16.34 -15.09 -3.50
CA HIS A 107 16.39 -16.10 -2.46
C HIS A 107 15.01 -16.70 -2.16
N MET A 108 13.98 -15.87 -1.97
CA MET A 108 12.61 -16.33 -1.76
C MET A 108 12.07 -17.11 -2.95
N ASP A 109 12.32 -16.65 -4.18
CA ASP A 109 11.85 -17.31 -5.41
C ASP A 109 12.51 -18.68 -5.64
N SER A 110 13.70 -18.91 -5.06
CA SER A 110 14.37 -20.21 -5.12
C SER A 110 13.70 -21.28 -4.26
N ASP A 111 12.87 -20.88 -3.29
CA ASP A 111 12.02 -21.79 -2.53
C ASP A 111 10.71 -22.07 -3.31
N PRO A 112 10.48 -23.32 -3.77
CA PRO A 112 9.29 -23.66 -4.55
C PRO A 112 7.97 -23.42 -3.81
N GLN A 113 7.99 -23.32 -2.47
CA GLN A 113 6.78 -23.04 -1.69
C GLN A 113 6.18 -21.67 -2.02
N PHE A 114 6.99 -20.64 -2.28
CA PHE A 114 6.46 -19.32 -2.59
C PHE A 114 5.59 -19.36 -3.85
N ARG A 115 6.07 -20.00 -4.93
CA ARG A 115 5.30 -20.13 -6.17
C ARG A 115 4.08 -21.04 -6.00
N ALA A 116 4.21 -22.12 -5.23
CA ALA A 116 3.10 -23.03 -4.97
C ALA A 116 1.95 -22.37 -4.19
N VAL A 117 2.26 -21.51 -3.23
CA VAL A 117 1.28 -20.84 -2.35
C VAL A 117 0.76 -19.54 -2.94
N THR A 118 1.67 -18.68 -3.41
CA THR A 118 1.32 -17.34 -3.89
C THR A 118 0.89 -17.34 -5.36
N GLY A 119 1.18 -18.42 -6.10
CA GLY A 119 0.92 -18.51 -7.54
C GLY A 119 1.81 -17.61 -8.40
N ASN A 120 2.83 -16.96 -7.83
CA ASN A 120 3.60 -15.92 -8.51
C ASN A 120 5.12 -16.11 -8.34
N ILE A 121 5.88 -15.55 -9.30
CA ILE A 121 7.32 -15.26 -9.14
C ILE A 121 7.49 -14.23 -8.04
N VAL A 122 8.49 -14.39 -7.17
CA VAL A 122 8.82 -13.35 -6.19
C VAL A 122 9.72 -12.29 -6.84
N PHE A 123 9.15 -11.14 -7.20
CA PHE A 123 9.89 -9.99 -7.70
C PHE A 123 10.33 -9.05 -6.56
N PRO A 124 11.42 -8.28 -6.70
CA PRO A 124 11.84 -7.30 -5.68
C PRO A 124 10.79 -6.22 -5.40
N GLY A 125 9.93 -5.94 -6.39
CA GLY A 125 8.80 -5.03 -6.24
C GLY A 125 7.72 -5.52 -5.27
N PHE A 126 7.68 -6.80 -4.90
CA PHE A 126 6.71 -7.36 -3.95
C PHE A 126 7.06 -7.00 -2.50
N THR A 127 6.07 -7.09 -1.62
CA THR A 127 6.18 -6.60 -0.24
C THR A 127 7.12 -7.45 0.61
N ALA A 128 7.00 -8.78 0.55
CA ALA A 128 7.81 -9.71 1.35
C ALA A 128 9.34 -9.51 1.23
N PRO A 129 9.93 -9.49 0.02
CA PRO A 129 11.38 -9.33 -0.12
C PRO A 129 11.87 -7.96 0.36
N LYS A 130 11.04 -6.90 0.28
CA LYS A 130 11.37 -5.58 0.83
C LYS A 130 11.48 -5.60 2.34
N VAL A 131 10.56 -6.28 3.02
CA VAL A 131 10.60 -6.39 4.48
C VAL A 131 11.78 -7.24 4.95
N GLU A 132 12.13 -8.29 4.20
CA GLU A 132 13.36 -9.04 4.44
C GLU A 132 14.61 -8.19 4.22
N TRP A 133 14.62 -7.33 3.20
CA TRP A 133 15.72 -6.39 2.98
C TRP A 133 15.86 -5.43 4.18
N ILE A 134 14.74 -4.91 4.70
CA ILE A 134 14.72 -4.07 5.90
C ILE A 134 15.25 -4.81 7.12
N ARG A 135 14.90 -6.09 7.30
CA ARG A 135 15.42 -6.92 8.39
C ARG A 135 16.95 -7.00 8.40
N LYS A 136 17.57 -7.11 7.22
CA LYS A 136 19.04 -7.22 7.09
C LYS A 136 19.77 -5.89 7.12
N ASN A 137 19.18 -4.84 6.55
CA ASN A 137 19.87 -3.56 6.27
C ASN A 137 19.46 -2.43 7.23
N GLU A 138 18.25 -2.49 7.81
CA GLU A 138 17.72 -1.50 8.74
C GLU A 138 17.13 -2.21 10.00
N PRO A 139 17.93 -2.99 10.76
CA PRO A 139 17.43 -3.83 11.86
C PRO A 139 16.73 -3.04 12.97
N ASP A 140 17.17 -1.81 13.24
CA ASP A 140 16.53 -0.90 14.20
C ASP A 140 15.11 -0.51 13.76
N VAL A 141 14.88 -0.33 12.45
CA VAL A 141 13.55 -0.09 11.89
C VAL A 141 12.73 -1.36 11.95
N PHE A 142 13.31 -2.50 11.55
CA PHE A 142 12.63 -3.79 11.57
C PHE A 142 12.10 -4.15 12.95
N SER A 143 12.90 -3.94 14.00
CA SER A 143 12.54 -4.22 15.39
C SER A 143 11.31 -3.46 15.89
N LYS A 144 10.96 -2.35 15.23
CA LYS A 144 9.83 -1.48 15.59
C LYS A 144 8.57 -1.74 14.77
N ILE A 145 8.64 -2.60 13.76
CA ILE A 145 7.49 -2.93 12.90
C ILE A 145 6.44 -3.66 13.75
N ALA A 146 5.30 -3.01 13.97
CA ALA A 146 4.12 -3.64 14.51
C ALA A 146 3.20 -4.16 13.40
N LYS A 147 3.14 -3.45 12.26
CA LYS A 147 2.31 -3.82 11.11
C LYS A 147 3.00 -3.43 9.79
N VAL A 148 2.63 -4.13 8.72
CA VAL A 148 2.97 -3.77 7.34
C VAL A 148 1.68 -3.59 6.58
N LEU A 149 1.48 -2.41 6.01
CA LEU A 149 0.29 -2.06 5.24
C LEU A 149 0.68 -1.73 3.80
N LEU A 150 -0.19 -2.13 2.86
CA LEU A 150 -0.12 -1.65 1.49
C LEU A 150 -0.54 -0.17 1.44
N PRO A 151 -0.17 0.56 0.38
CA PRO A 151 -0.40 2.01 0.29
C PRO A 151 -1.87 2.41 0.48
N LYS A 152 -2.77 1.68 -0.20
CA LYS A 152 -4.23 1.85 -0.04
C LYS A 152 -4.68 1.60 1.40
N ASP A 153 -4.10 0.61 2.06
CA ASP A 153 -4.51 0.20 3.40
C ASP A 153 -3.99 1.17 4.47
N TYR A 154 -2.85 1.81 4.24
CA TYR A 154 -2.43 2.94 5.07
C TYR A 154 -3.38 4.15 4.93
N LEU A 155 -3.85 4.44 3.71
CA LEU A 155 -4.91 5.45 3.54
C LEU A 155 -6.20 5.05 4.26
N ARG A 156 -6.57 3.75 4.27
CA ARG A 156 -7.70 3.26 5.07
C ARG A 156 -7.49 3.52 6.56
N LEU A 157 -6.32 3.17 7.10
CA LEU A 157 -5.98 3.42 8.50
C LEU A 157 -6.14 4.91 8.83
N PHE A 158 -5.67 5.81 7.97
CA PHE A 158 -5.85 7.25 8.15
C PHE A 158 -7.33 7.68 8.13
N LEU A 159 -8.14 7.09 7.25
CA LEU A 159 -9.56 7.45 7.08
C LEU A 159 -10.48 6.86 8.15
N THR A 160 -10.15 5.68 8.69
CA THR A 160 -11.10 4.89 9.49
C THR A 160 -10.53 4.39 10.82
N GLY A 161 -9.21 4.43 11.02
CA GLY A 161 -8.55 3.81 12.18
C GLY A 161 -8.41 2.29 12.10
N GLU A 162 -8.81 1.65 11.00
CA GLU A 162 -8.87 0.19 10.87
C GLU A 162 -7.72 -0.37 10.04
N HIS A 163 -7.15 -1.50 10.49
CA HIS A 163 -6.07 -2.23 9.80
C HIS A 163 -6.65 -3.35 8.94
N THR A 164 -7.16 -3.03 7.76
CA THR A 164 -7.77 -4.03 6.86
C THR A 164 -7.29 -3.87 5.43
N SER A 165 -6.97 -5.00 4.80
CA SER A 165 -6.71 -5.11 3.37
C SER A 165 -7.83 -5.86 2.67
N GLU A 166 -7.75 -5.96 1.34
CA GLU A 166 -8.61 -6.84 0.55
C GLU A 166 -7.76 -7.82 -0.25
N MET A 167 -8.38 -8.91 -0.71
CA MET A 167 -7.65 -10.08 -1.20
C MET A 167 -6.78 -9.80 -2.43
N SER A 168 -7.20 -8.89 -3.33
CA SER A 168 -6.49 -8.60 -4.56
C SER A 168 -5.15 -7.88 -4.30
N ASP A 169 -5.13 -6.90 -3.42
CA ASP A 169 -3.92 -6.16 -3.04
C ASP A 169 -3.03 -7.06 -2.15
N ALA A 170 -3.64 -7.78 -1.20
CA ALA A 170 -2.91 -8.73 -0.33
C ALA A 170 -2.22 -9.85 -1.12
N ALA A 171 -2.81 -10.33 -2.22
CA ALA A 171 -2.19 -11.31 -3.12
C ALA A 171 -0.84 -10.81 -3.69
N GLY A 172 -0.68 -9.50 -3.85
CA GLY A 172 0.57 -8.87 -4.31
C GLY A 172 1.69 -8.81 -3.26
N THR A 173 1.49 -9.32 -2.05
CA THR A 173 2.49 -9.22 -0.97
C THR A 173 3.56 -10.30 -1.00
N ALA A 174 3.28 -11.45 -1.63
CA ALA A 174 3.97 -12.73 -1.46
C ALA A 174 3.88 -13.36 -0.04
N TRP A 175 2.91 -12.94 0.78
CA TRP A 175 2.54 -13.63 2.03
C TRP A 175 1.15 -14.27 2.00
N PHE A 176 0.42 -14.11 0.90
CA PHE A 176 -0.97 -14.52 0.81
C PHE A 176 -1.11 -15.86 0.08
N ASP A 177 -1.88 -16.79 0.67
CA ASP A 177 -2.26 -18.03 0.01
C ASP A 177 -3.42 -17.73 -0.95
N THR A 178 -3.06 -17.60 -2.22
CA THR A 178 -4.01 -17.20 -3.28
C THR A 178 -5.07 -18.26 -3.55
N GLY A 179 -4.76 -19.54 -3.34
CA GLY A 179 -5.70 -20.65 -3.55
C GLY A 179 -6.75 -20.76 -2.43
N ARG A 180 -6.37 -20.41 -1.20
CA ARG A 180 -7.26 -20.48 -0.03
C ARG A 180 -7.92 -19.16 0.33
N GLY A 181 -7.43 -18.03 -0.17
CA GLY A 181 -7.95 -16.71 0.17
C GLY A 181 -7.65 -16.30 1.61
N ILE A 182 -6.54 -16.77 2.18
CA ILE A 182 -6.11 -16.45 3.55
C ILE A 182 -4.66 -15.97 3.57
N GLY A 183 -4.33 -15.02 4.44
CA GLY A 183 -2.94 -14.63 4.68
C GLY A 183 -2.19 -15.75 5.39
N GLN A 184 -1.01 -16.12 4.90
CA GLN A 184 -0.09 -16.94 5.68
C GLN A 184 0.63 -16.02 6.67
N MET A 185 0.10 -15.96 7.90
CA MET A 185 0.81 -15.32 9.02
C MET A 185 2.14 -16.01 9.38
N SER A 186 2.44 -17.19 8.83
CA SER A 186 3.57 -18.03 9.23
C SER A 186 4.95 -17.42 8.92
N TYR A 187 5.11 -16.59 7.89
CA TYR A 187 6.41 -15.93 7.65
C TYR A 187 6.67 -14.73 8.57
N PHE A 188 5.61 -14.14 9.15
CA PHE A 188 5.69 -13.08 10.15
C PHE A 188 5.68 -13.60 11.60
N GLN A 189 5.46 -14.90 11.79
CA GLN A 189 5.68 -15.53 13.10
C GLN A 189 7.17 -15.53 13.37
N ARG A 190 7.61 -14.45 14.03
CA ARG A 190 8.88 -14.24 14.74
C ARG A 190 9.86 -15.40 14.56
N ALA A 191 10.94 -15.13 13.84
CA ALA A 191 12.23 -15.70 14.19
C ALA A 191 12.52 -15.30 15.65
N ASN A 192 12.06 -16.14 16.58
CA ASN A 192 12.62 -16.25 17.91
C ASN A 192 13.78 -17.24 17.82
#